data_AF-A0A2C9M7L5-F1
#
_entry.id   AF-A0A2C9M7L5-F1
#
_cell.length_a   1.000
_cell.length_b   1.000
_cell.length_c   1.000
_cell.angle_alpha   90.00
_cell.angle_beta   90.00
_cell.angle_gamma   90.00
#
_symmetry.space_group_name_H-M   'P 1'
#
loop_
_entity.id
_entity.type
_entity.pdbx_description
1 polymer ?
#
loop_
_entity_poly.entity_id
_entity_poly.type
_entity_poly.pdbx_seq_one_letter_code
_entity_poly.pdbx_strand_id
1 'polypeptide(L)'
;MTTSLLVFSASDLAYEVSTFSIAASFFFMVFETSSKYTLSFTIEPNGVYIYSGHVSRMPYILSNLTKTYLAVARCLCVAKPILFKNMFGVKLTVYLLITFGVFSVISYLAVLDFIDMSPQYSALINATRVSLWVSPNRQLVIKVVWVYRDDVMPFVNQIIISIFEVGSTLQHSDLAFSFKDGRTAFKRQQIENTSTLSGKDYQVLQQVVTISVISTYFVIVQTV
;
A
#
# COMPACT_ATOMS: atom_id res chain seq x y z
N MET A 1 -10.72 -12.19 5.80
CA MET A 1 -11.28 -10.82 5.86
C MET A 1 -10.94 -10.12 7.19
N THR A 2 -11.22 -10.73 8.35
CA THR A 2 -10.84 -10.19 9.66
C THR A 2 -9.34 -9.89 9.79
N THR A 3 -8.47 -10.80 9.33
CA THR A 3 -7.00 -10.59 9.32
C THR A 3 -6.59 -9.34 8.53
N SER A 4 -7.18 -9.12 7.35
CA SER A 4 -6.89 -7.96 6.51
C SER A 4 -7.35 -6.66 7.16
N LEU A 5 -8.50 -6.66 7.85
CA LEU A 5 -8.96 -5.50 8.61
C LEU A 5 -8.07 -5.21 9.81
N LEU A 6 -7.55 -6.25 10.47
CA LEU A 6 -6.60 -6.10 11.57
C LEU A 6 -5.26 -5.51 11.09
N VAL A 7 -4.72 -6.03 9.98
CA VAL A 7 -3.48 -5.47 9.38
C VAL A 7 -3.70 -4.04 8.92
N PHE A 8 -4.85 -3.73 8.30
CA PHE A 8 -5.22 -2.37 7.89
C PHE A 8 -5.25 -1.41 9.09
N SER A 9 -5.96 -1.78 10.17
CA SER A 9 -6.03 -0.99 11.40
C SER A 9 -4.66 -0.81 12.06
N ALA A 10 -3.85 -1.87 12.11
CA ALA A 10 -2.49 -1.80 12.64
C ALA A 10 -1.58 -0.87 11.82
N SER A 11 -1.70 -0.89 10.47
CA SER A 11 -0.96 0.03 9.61
C SER A 11 -1.41 1.48 9.77
N ASP A 12 -2.71 1.73 9.91
CA ASP A 12 -3.23 3.08 10.15
C ASP A 12 -2.77 3.62 11.50
N LEU A 13 -2.81 2.80 12.55
CA LEU A 13 -2.30 3.19 13.87
C LEU A 13 -0.79 3.50 13.82
N ALA A 14 0.00 2.67 13.15
CA ALA A 14 1.44 2.91 12.99
C ALA A 14 1.72 4.21 12.21
N TYR A 15 0.90 4.51 11.21
CA TYR A 15 0.97 5.77 10.46
C TYR A 15 0.63 6.99 11.33
N GLU A 16 -0.43 6.91 12.13
CA GLU A 16 -0.83 7.99 13.07
C GLU A 16 0.24 8.25 14.13
N VAL A 17 0.81 7.19 14.73
CA VAL A 17 1.92 7.32 15.69
C VAL A 17 3.13 8.00 15.06
N SER A 18 3.45 7.63 13.81
CA SER A 18 4.57 8.24 13.09
C SER A 18 4.28 9.71 12.76
N THR A 19 3.03 10.04 12.38
CA THR A 19 2.59 11.42 12.11
C THR A 19 2.63 12.29 13.37
N PHE A 20 2.23 11.73 14.52
CA PHE A 20 2.38 12.37 15.81
C PHE A 20 3.85 12.64 16.15
N SER A 21 4.76 11.69 15.90
CA SER A 21 6.21 11.89 16.07
C SER A 21 6.74 13.03 15.19
N ILE A 22 6.29 13.12 13.93
CA ILE A 22 6.64 14.23 13.02
C ILE A 22 6.17 15.56 13.59
N ALA A 23 4.91 15.65 14.04
CA ALA A 23 4.34 16.87 14.61
C ALA A 23 5.07 17.31 15.89
N ALA A 24 5.38 16.37 16.79
CA ALA A 24 6.16 16.64 18.00
C ALA A 24 7.56 17.16 17.67
N SER A 25 8.25 16.52 16.71
CA SER A 25 9.59 16.94 16.27
C SER A 25 9.59 18.34 15.64
N PHE A 26 8.56 18.64 14.84
CA PHE A 26 8.35 19.97 14.28
C PHE A 26 8.11 21.02 15.37
N PHE A 27 7.28 20.71 16.37
CA PHE A 27 7.06 21.59 17.52
C PHE A 27 8.36 21.90 18.26
N PHE A 28 9.17 20.89 18.58
CA PHE A 28 10.47 21.10 19.22
C PHE A 28 11.46 21.88 18.36
N MET A 29 11.45 21.68 17.04
CA MET A 29 12.25 22.47 16.10
C MET A 29 11.87 23.95 16.13
N VAL A 30 10.56 24.26 16.09
CA VAL A 30 10.05 25.63 16.17
C VAL A 30 10.40 26.25 17.52
N PHE A 31 10.29 25.49 18.61
CA PHE A 31 10.62 25.94 19.96
C PHE A 31 12.12 26.24 20.12
N GLU A 32 13.01 25.33 19.67
CA GLU A 32 14.46 25.53 19.66
C GLU A 32 14.83 26.81 18.87
N THR A 33 14.26 26.96 17.66
CA THR A 33 14.50 28.13 16.80
C THR A 33 13.99 29.43 17.42
N SER A 34 12.79 29.40 18.02
CA SER A 34 12.19 30.58 18.66
C SER A 34 12.97 31.02 19.90
N SER A 35 13.59 30.07 20.61
CA SER A 35 14.45 30.34 21.76
C SER A 35 15.84 30.88 21.38
N LYS A 36 16.13 31.06 20.08
CA LYS A 36 17.47 31.38 19.55
C LYS A 36 18.54 30.42 20.06
N TYR A 37 18.20 29.13 20.14
CA TYR A 37 19.08 28.06 20.63
C TYR A 37 19.57 28.25 22.08
N THR A 38 18.85 29.02 22.90
CA THR A 38 19.10 29.05 24.36
C THR A 38 18.69 27.75 25.04
N LEU A 39 17.69 27.06 24.49
CA LEU A 39 17.31 25.69 24.83
C LEU A 39 17.73 24.78 23.68
N SER A 40 18.70 23.90 23.94
CA SER A 40 19.19 22.93 22.96
C SER A 40 18.81 21.51 23.37
N PHE A 41 18.39 20.70 22.40
CA PHE A 41 18.10 19.28 22.63
C PHE A 41 19.30 18.39 22.30
N THR A 42 19.46 17.27 23.02
CA THR A 42 20.52 16.28 22.78
C THR A 42 20.44 15.65 21.39
N ILE A 43 19.21 15.49 20.88
CA ILE A 43 18.92 14.99 19.53
C ILE A 43 18.32 16.15 18.75
N GLU A 44 18.87 16.42 17.56
CA GLU A 44 18.39 17.48 16.70
C GLU A 44 16.94 17.24 16.24
N PRO A 45 15.97 18.10 16.62
CA PRO A 45 14.56 17.87 16.29
C PRO A 45 14.28 17.82 14.78
N ASN A 46 15.00 18.62 13.99
CA ASN A 46 14.89 18.61 12.53
C ASN A 46 15.29 17.26 11.92
N GLY A 47 16.33 16.62 12.47
CA GLY A 47 16.74 15.29 12.04
C GLY A 47 15.65 14.26 12.28
N VAL A 48 15.04 14.28 13.47
CA VAL A 48 13.96 13.36 13.84
C VAL A 48 12.73 13.61 12.97
N TYR A 49 12.39 14.87 12.71
CA TYR A 49 11.31 15.25 11.79
C TYR A 49 11.49 14.62 10.40
N ILE A 50 12.69 14.75 9.80
CA ILE A 50 12.97 14.17 8.48
C ILE A 50 12.95 12.64 8.54
N TYR A 51 13.61 12.04 9.54
CA TYR A 51 13.70 10.59 9.69
C TYR A 51 12.32 9.94 9.89
N SER A 52 11.54 10.42 10.86
CA SER A 52 10.15 9.99 11.07
C SER A 52 9.28 10.23 9.84
N GLY A 53 9.57 11.29 9.07
CA GLY A 53 8.95 11.57 7.77
C GLY A 53 9.13 10.44 6.75
N HIS A 54 10.28 9.77 6.71
CA HIS A 54 10.50 8.60 5.84
C HIS A 54 9.93 7.32 6.44
N VAL A 55 10.10 7.10 7.74
CA VAL A 55 9.55 5.92 8.44
C VAL A 55 8.02 5.88 8.33
N SER A 56 7.33 7.01 8.44
CA SER A 56 5.86 7.09 8.32
C SER A 56 5.34 6.64 6.96
N ARG A 57 6.18 6.61 5.91
CA ARG A 57 5.74 6.19 4.57
C ARG A 57 5.58 4.68 4.45
N MET A 58 6.29 3.89 5.24
CA MET A 58 6.15 2.43 5.25
C MET A 58 4.72 1.98 5.68
N PRO A 59 4.19 2.36 6.86
CA PRO A 59 2.84 1.99 7.23
C PRO A 59 1.79 2.58 6.28
N TYR A 60 2.03 3.77 5.71
CA TYR A 60 1.16 4.37 4.70
C TYR A 60 1.03 3.51 3.44
N ILE A 61 2.14 2.99 2.89
CA ILE A 61 2.11 2.11 1.71
C ILE A 61 1.40 0.79 2.03
N LEU A 62 1.68 0.21 3.20
CA LEU A 62 1.01 -1.01 3.65
C LEU A 62 -0.51 -0.82 3.76
N SER A 63 -0.95 0.32 4.32
CA SER A 63 -2.36 0.67 4.42
C SER A 63 -3.01 0.80 3.04
N ASN A 64 -2.37 1.53 2.11
CA ASN A 64 -2.87 1.68 0.74
C ASN A 64 -2.99 0.35 0.00
N LEU A 65 -1.97 -0.51 0.07
CA LEU A 65 -2.01 -1.84 -0.55
C LEU A 65 -3.12 -2.72 0.04
N THR A 66 -3.26 -2.71 1.37
CA THR A 66 -4.30 -3.47 2.07
C THR A 66 -5.70 -2.96 1.73
N LYS A 67 -5.85 -1.64 1.57
CA LYS A 67 -7.11 -1.00 1.14
C LYS A 67 -7.48 -1.41 -0.28
N THR A 68 -6.54 -1.40 -1.22
CA THR A 68 -6.76 -1.87 -2.60
C THR A 68 -7.16 -3.35 -2.61
N TYR A 69 -6.46 -4.18 -1.84
CA TYR A 69 -6.81 -5.60 -1.68
C TYR A 69 -8.24 -5.79 -1.13
N LEU A 70 -8.63 -5.04 -0.10
CA LEU A 70 -9.97 -5.10 0.48
C LEU A 70 -11.05 -4.64 -0.51
N ALA A 71 -10.78 -3.61 -1.32
CA ALA A 71 -11.68 -3.16 -2.37
C ALA A 71 -11.90 -4.26 -3.40
N VAL A 72 -10.82 -4.86 -3.92
CA VAL A 72 -10.88 -5.97 -4.88
C VAL A 72 -11.63 -7.17 -4.29
N ALA A 73 -11.33 -7.55 -3.04
CA ALA A 73 -12.00 -8.64 -2.36
C ALA A 73 -13.52 -8.39 -2.24
N ARG A 74 -13.94 -7.17 -1.88
CA ARG A 74 -15.36 -6.80 -1.78
C ARG A 74 -16.06 -6.83 -3.15
N CYS A 75 -15.42 -6.33 -4.20
CA CYS A 75 -15.97 -6.40 -5.56
C CYS A 75 -16.14 -7.85 -6.03
N LEU A 76 -15.16 -8.72 -5.76
CA LEU A 76 -15.22 -10.13 -6.12
C LEU A 76 -16.25 -10.93 -5.30
N CYS A 77 -16.47 -10.57 -4.03
CA CYS A 77 -17.56 -11.14 -3.22
C CYS A 77 -18.93 -10.94 -3.88
N VAL A 78 -19.18 -9.76 -4.45
CA VAL A 78 -20.46 -9.40 -5.06
C VAL A 78 -20.57 -10.00 -6.47
N ALA A 79 -19.52 -9.86 -7.28
CA ALA A 79 -19.54 -10.32 -8.67
C ALA A 79 -19.55 -11.86 -8.80
N LYS A 80 -18.76 -12.58 -7.99
CA LYS A 80 -18.59 -14.05 -8.10
C LYS A 80 -18.47 -14.75 -6.73
N PRO A 81 -19.58 -14.85 -5.97
CA PRO A 81 -19.55 -15.39 -4.59
C PRO A 81 -19.06 -16.84 -4.49
N ILE A 82 -19.33 -17.68 -5.51
CA ILE A 82 -18.92 -19.09 -5.52
C ILE A 82 -17.39 -19.22 -5.63
N LEU A 83 -16.77 -18.44 -6.52
CA LEU A 83 -15.31 -18.44 -6.69
C LEU A 83 -14.59 -17.78 -5.51
N PHE A 84 -15.22 -16.77 -4.90
CA PHE A 84 -14.64 -16.05 -3.77
C PHE A 84 -14.22 -16.99 -2.63
N LYS A 85 -15.08 -17.96 -2.28
CA LYS A 85 -14.82 -18.91 -1.18
C LYS A 85 -13.58 -19.77 -1.42
N ASN A 86 -13.30 -20.14 -2.67
CA ASN A 86 -12.16 -21.00 -3.00
C ASN A 86 -10.88 -20.19 -3.23
N MET A 87 -11.00 -18.99 -3.79
CA MET A 87 -9.84 -18.16 -4.11
C MET A 87 -9.29 -17.41 -2.89
N PHE A 88 -10.14 -16.84 -2.04
CA PHE A 88 -9.71 -16.04 -0.89
C PHE A 88 -9.56 -16.88 0.38
N GLY A 89 -8.69 -17.89 0.30
CA GLY A 89 -8.28 -18.66 1.47
C GLY A 89 -7.53 -17.80 2.49
N VAL A 90 -7.65 -18.16 3.77
CA VAL A 90 -6.93 -17.48 4.87
C VAL A 90 -5.42 -17.51 4.64
N LYS A 91 -4.88 -18.64 4.18
CA LYS A 91 -3.45 -18.80 3.89
C LYS A 91 -2.95 -17.84 2.80
N LEU A 92 -3.69 -17.73 1.69
CA LEU A 92 -3.35 -16.81 0.60
C LEU A 92 -3.43 -15.35 1.06
N THR A 93 -4.48 -15.02 1.83
CA THR A 93 -4.63 -13.66 2.40
C THR A 93 -3.43 -13.30 3.28
N VAL A 94 -3.02 -14.20 4.18
CA VAL A 94 -1.85 -13.97 5.05
C VAL A 94 -0.57 -13.82 4.22
N TYR A 95 -0.37 -14.69 3.22
CA TYR A 95 0.78 -14.60 2.32
C TYR A 95 0.85 -13.24 1.61
N LEU A 96 -0.25 -12.79 1.01
CA LEU A 96 -0.32 -11.49 0.34
C LEU A 96 -0.03 -10.32 1.30
N LEU A 97 -0.60 -10.33 2.50
CA LEU A 97 -0.34 -9.29 3.50
C LEU A 97 1.12 -9.26 3.96
N ILE A 98 1.75 -10.41 4.12
CA ILE A 98 3.20 -10.49 4.42
C ILE A 98 4.00 -9.91 3.25
N THR A 99 3.66 -10.27 2.01
CA THR A 99 4.37 -9.72 0.83
C THR A 99 4.21 -8.20 0.73
N PHE A 100 3.04 -7.64 1.06
CA PHE A 100 2.85 -6.18 1.12
C PHE A 100 3.68 -5.52 2.22
N GLY A 101 3.78 -6.17 3.39
CA GLY A 101 4.61 -5.69 4.49
C GLY A 101 6.09 -5.65 4.11
N VAL A 102 6.62 -6.76 3.58
CA VAL A 102 8.01 -6.85 3.12
C VAL A 102 8.29 -5.84 2.01
N PHE A 103 7.41 -5.75 1.02
CA PHE A 103 7.51 -4.79 -0.07
C PHE A 103 7.55 -3.34 0.44
N SER A 104 6.67 -2.99 1.38
CA SER A 104 6.64 -1.65 1.97
C SER A 104 7.95 -1.29 2.69
N VAL A 105 8.50 -2.24 3.46
CA VAL A 105 9.77 -2.03 4.17
C VAL A 105 10.93 -1.89 3.19
N ILE A 106 11.09 -2.82 2.23
CA ILE A 106 12.20 -2.81 1.25
C ILE A 106 12.21 -1.51 0.45
N SER A 107 11.04 -1.03 0.01
CA SER A 107 10.90 0.18 -0.80
C SER A 107 11.48 1.43 -0.14
N TYR A 108 11.49 1.47 1.20
CA TYR A 108 12.04 2.60 1.97
C TYR A 108 13.33 2.29 2.70
N LEU A 109 13.69 1.01 2.86
CA LEU A 109 14.96 0.61 3.44
C LEU A 109 16.13 1.23 2.65
N ALA A 110 16.05 1.18 1.31
CA ALA A 110 17.03 1.81 0.44
C ALA A 110 17.18 3.32 0.69
N VAL A 111 16.12 4.04 1.09
CA VAL A 111 16.21 5.47 1.44
C VAL A 111 16.82 5.67 2.82
N LEU A 112 16.45 4.80 3.77
CA LEU A 112 16.97 4.85 5.13
C LEU A 112 18.46 4.52 5.18
N ASP A 113 18.98 3.66 4.32
CA ASP A 113 20.42 3.35 4.27
C ASP A 113 21.30 4.57 3.91
N PHE A 114 20.73 5.61 3.27
CA PHE A 114 21.43 6.86 2.95
C PHE A 114 21.23 7.97 4.00
N ILE A 115 20.56 7.66 5.12
CA ILE A 115 20.25 8.59 6.19
C ILE A 115 20.67 7.95 7.52
N ASP A 116 21.57 8.59 8.25
CA ASP A 116 22.04 8.08 9.55
C ASP A 116 21.89 9.13 10.64
N MET A 117 21.75 8.71 11.89
CA MET A 117 21.72 9.57 13.07
C MET A 117 23.04 9.44 13.81
N SER A 118 24.00 10.29 13.48
CA SER A 118 25.35 10.24 14.04
C SER A 118 25.67 11.48 14.88
N PRO A 119 26.55 11.38 15.89
CA PRO A 119 27.03 12.53 16.64
C PRO A 119 27.81 13.49 15.72
N GLN A 120 27.35 14.73 15.60
CA GLN A 120 28.01 15.78 14.81
C GLN A 120 28.23 17.03 15.66
N TYR A 121 29.37 17.68 15.47
CA TYR A 121 29.68 18.94 16.14
C TYR A 121 28.97 20.10 15.44
N SER A 122 28.20 20.87 16.21
CA SER A 122 27.49 22.05 15.72
C SER A 122 28.13 23.32 16.26
N ALA A 123 28.65 24.17 15.37
CA ALA A 123 29.22 25.46 15.71
C ALA A 123 28.19 26.45 16.28
N LEU A 124 26.90 26.27 15.96
CA LEU A 124 25.82 27.16 16.42
C LEU A 124 25.60 27.08 17.93
N ILE A 125 25.66 25.88 18.49
CA ILE A 125 25.47 25.60 19.92
C ILE A 125 26.80 25.30 20.64
N ASN A 126 27.91 25.30 19.90
CA ASN A 126 29.24 24.92 20.36
C ASN A 126 29.27 23.58 21.14
N ALA A 127 28.50 22.60 20.66
CA ALA A 127 28.34 21.30 21.30
C ALA A 127 28.15 20.19 20.26
N THR A 128 28.49 18.97 20.64
CA THR A 128 28.24 17.76 19.85
C THR A 128 26.82 17.26 20.15
N ARG A 129 25.99 17.10 19.11
CA ARG A 129 24.64 16.55 19.22
C ARG A 129 24.39 15.47 18.19
N VAL A 130 23.41 14.60 18.43
CA VAL A 130 22.99 13.63 17.42
C VAL A 130 22.22 14.37 16.34
N SER A 131 22.76 14.38 15.13
CA SER A 131 22.24 15.13 13.98
C SER A 131 22.09 14.19 12.78
N LEU A 132 21.16 14.53 11.90
CA LEU A 132 20.91 13.75 10.71
C LEU A 132 22.10 13.89 9.76
N TRP A 133 22.81 12.80 9.55
CA TRP A 133 23.77 12.70 8.47
C TRP A 133 23.05 12.26 7.20
N VAL A 134 23.33 12.95 6.10
CA VAL A 134 22.70 12.71 4.81
C VAL A 134 23.78 12.45 3.76
N SER A 135 23.74 11.28 3.14
CA SER A 135 24.66 10.93 2.06
C SER A 135 24.43 11.84 0.83
N PRO A 136 25.49 12.28 0.12
CA PRO A 136 25.36 13.07 -1.10
C PRO A 136 24.59 12.32 -2.20
N ASN A 137 24.64 10.99 -2.21
CA ASN A 137 23.94 10.14 -3.19
C ASN A 137 22.42 10.10 -2.96
N ARG A 138 21.93 10.57 -1.80
CA ARG A 138 20.51 10.53 -1.44
C ARG A 138 19.62 11.26 -2.45
N GLN A 139 20.10 12.34 -3.07
CA GLN A 139 19.28 13.11 -4.02
C GLN A 139 18.87 12.32 -5.26
N LEU A 140 19.72 11.38 -5.71
CA LEU A 140 19.39 10.52 -6.84
C LEU A 140 18.34 9.49 -6.43
N VAL A 141 18.57 8.84 -5.28
CA VAL A 141 17.68 7.79 -4.74
C VAL A 141 16.30 8.34 -4.43
N ILE A 142 16.21 9.52 -3.79
CA ILE A 142 14.92 10.10 -3.42
C ILE A 142 14.08 10.48 -4.64
N LYS A 143 14.70 10.97 -5.72
CA LYS A 143 13.98 11.32 -6.96
C LYS A 143 13.34 10.07 -7.58
N VAL A 144 14.09 8.97 -7.68
CA VAL A 144 13.59 7.70 -8.23
C VAL A 144 12.44 7.18 -7.37
N VAL A 145 12.61 7.14 -6.06
CA VAL A 145 11.59 6.66 -5.12
C VAL A 145 10.34 7.54 -5.16
N TRP A 146 10.49 8.86 -5.27
CA TRP A 146 9.36 9.79 -5.34
C TRP A 146 8.54 9.64 -6.61
N VAL A 147 9.19 9.61 -7.79
CA VAL A 147 8.49 9.41 -9.07
C VAL A 147 7.72 8.09 -9.05
N TYR A 148 8.36 7.03 -8.56
CA TYR A 148 7.72 5.73 -8.49
C TYR A 148 6.50 5.75 -7.55
N ARG A 149 6.65 6.33 -6.36
CA ARG A 149 5.61 6.36 -5.34
C ARG A 149 4.44 7.28 -5.70
N ASP A 150 4.72 8.49 -6.17
CA ASP A 150 3.69 9.52 -6.35
C ASP A 150 3.03 9.44 -7.72
N ASP A 151 3.76 9.00 -8.75
CA ASP A 151 3.23 8.96 -10.11
C ASP A 151 2.83 7.54 -10.51
N VAL A 152 3.78 6.59 -10.43
CA VAL A 152 3.57 5.24 -10.98
C VAL A 152 2.57 4.42 -10.15
N MET A 153 2.73 4.42 -8.83
CA MET A 153 1.92 3.56 -7.97
C MET A 153 0.42 3.95 -7.94
N PRO A 154 0.04 5.24 -7.83
CA PRO A 154 -1.36 5.65 -7.90
C PRO A 154 -1.95 5.40 -9.28
N PHE A 155 -1.17 5.61 -10.35
CA PHE A 155 -1.61 5.33 -11.71
C PHE A 155 -1.95 3.84 -11.92
N VAL A 156 -1.07 2.94 -11.47
CA VAL A 156 -1.31 1.49 -11.51
C VAL A 156 -2.53 1.11 -10.66
N ASN A 157 -2.65 1.65 -9.44
CA ASN A 157 -3.81 1.38 -8.59
C ASN A 157 -5.12 1.86 -9.23
N GLN A 158 -5.12 3.03 -9.86
CA GLN A 158 -6.28 3.57 -10.58
C GLN A 158 -6.67 2.69 -11.77
N ILE A 159 -5.70 2.20 -12.55
CA ILE A 159 -5.95 1.27 -13.65
C ILE A 159 -6.60 -0.01 -13.12
N ILE A 160 -6.07 -0.60 -12.05
CA ILE A 160 -6.63 -1.82 -11.45
C ILE A 160 -8.08 -1.58 -11.03
N ILE A 161 -8.34 -0.51 -10.27
CA ILE A 161 -9.69 -0.19 -9.78
C ILE A 161 -10.65 0.05 -10.95
N SER A 162 -10.23 0.82 -11.97
CA SER A 162 -11.05 1.14 -13.14
C SER A 162 -11.43 -0.11 -13.94
N ILE A 163 -10.48 -1.01 -14.20
CA ILE A 163 -10.75 -2.29 -14.89
C ILE A 163 -11.78 -3.11 -14.11
N PHE A 164 -11.66 -3.15 -12.78
CA PHE A 164 -12.59 -3.88 -11.92
C PHE A 164 -14.00 -3.29 -11.94
N GLU A 165 -14.10 -1.96 -11.85
CA GLU A 165 -15.39 -1.27 -11.85
C GLU A 165 -16.12 -1.42 -13.19
N VAL A 166 -15.43 -1.21 -14.31
CA VAL A 166 -15.99 -1.39 -15.66
C VAL A 166 -16.35 -2.86 -15.92
N GLY A 167 -15.49 -3.80 -15.50
CA GLY A 167 -15.78 -5.24 -15.64
C GLY A 167 -17.03 -5.66 -14.86
N SER A 168 -17.22 -5.13 -13.65
CA SER A 168 -18.38 -5.46 -12.81
C SER A 168 -19.71 -4.90 -13.34
N THR A 169 -19.69 -3.69 -13.92
CA THR A 169 -20.89 -3.06 -14.50
C THR A 169 -21.33 -3.75 -15.80
N LEU A 170 -20.39 -4.13 -16.66
CA LEU A 170 -20.67 -4.89 -17.87
C LEU A 170 -21.30 -6.26 -17.56
N GLN A 171 -20.76 -7.01 -16.59
CA GLN A 171 -21.34 -8.30 -16.18
C GLN A 171 -22.78 -8.18 -15.65
N HIS A 172 -23.08 -7.12 -14.91
CA HIS A 172 -24.44 -6.89 -14.42
C HIS A 172 -25.44 -6.62 -15.55
N SER A 173 -25.01 -5.94 -16.63
CA SER A 173 -25.88 -5.64 -17.77
C SER A 173 -26.25 -6.90 -18.58
N ASP A 174 -25.31 -7.82 -18.80
CA ASP A 174 -25.56 -9.08 -19.51
C ASP A 174 -26.51 -10.01 -18.72
N LEU A 175 -26.34 -10.08 -17.39
CA LEU A 175 -27.23 -10.85 -16.52
C LEU A 175 -28.64 -10.26 -16.47
N ALA A 176 -28.77 -8.93 -16.48
CA ALA A 176 -30.08 -8.27 -16.52
C ALA A 176 -30.81 -8.50 -17.85
N PHE A 177 -30.07 -8.58 -18.96
CA PHE A 177 -30.64 -8.89 -20.27
C PHE A 177 -31.07 -10.35 -20.37
N SER A 178 -30.25 -11.28 -19.88
CA SER A 178 -30.57 -12.72 -19.88
C SER A 178 -31.78 -13.08 -19.01
N PHE A 179 -32.08 -12.30 -17.97
CA PHE A 179 -33.29 -12.49 -17.16
C PHE A 179 -34.57 -12.07 -17.87
N LYS A 180 -34.48 -11.22 -18.90
CA LYS A 180 -35.65 -10.71 -19.64
C LYS A 180 -36.20 -11.74 -20.63
N ASP A 181 -35.35 -12.60 -21.17
CA ASP A 181 -35.73 -13.66 -22.12
C ASP A 181 -36.17 -14.99 -21.45
N GLY A 182 -35.94 -15.16 -20.14
CA GLY A 182 -36.21 -16.42 -19.42
C GLY A 182 -37.64 -16.62 -18.88
N ARG A 183 -38.56 -15.66 -19.04
CA ARG A 183 -39.90 -15.73 -18.40
C ARG A 183 -40.85 -16.81 -18.94
N THR A 184 -40.49 -17.53 -20.00
CA THR A 184 -41.34 -18.60 -20.57
C THR A 184 -40.84 -20.03 -20.34
N ALA A 185 -39.66 -20.26 -19.75
CA ALA A 185 -39.09 -21.63 -19.67
C ALA A 185 -38.73 -22.14 -18.24
N PHE A 186 -38.95 -21.36 -17.19
CA PHE A 186 -38.49 -21.68 -15.83
C PHE A 186 -39.40 -22.66 -15.05
N LYS A 187 -39.82 -23.77 -15.67
CA LYS A 187 -40.58 -24.82 -14.97
C LYS A 187 -40.09 -26.26 -15.16
N ARG A 188 -38.93 -26.54 -15.77
CA ARG A 188 -38.61 -27.96 -16.07
C ARG A 188 -37.18 -28.50 -15.93
N GLN A 189 -36.18 -27.75 -15.50
CA GLN A 189 -34.79 -28.28 -15.49
C GLN A 189 -33.96 -27.83 -14.30
N GLN A 190 -34.52 -27.97 -13.10
CA GLN A 190 -33.74 -28.02 -11.88
C GLN A 190 -33.48 -29.49 -11.59
N ILE A 191 -32.20 -29.87 -11.47
CA ILE A 191 -31.62 -31.22 -11.28
C ILE A 191 -30.93 -31.72 -12.56
N GLU A 192 -29.64 -32.06 -12.43
CA GLU A 192 -28.70 -32.59 -13.46
C GLU A 192 -28.16 -31.59 -14.50
N ASN A 193 -27.08 -30.87 -14.16
CA ASN A 193 -25.73 -31.40 -14.38
C ASN A 193 -24.64 -30.36 -14.08
N THR A 194 -23.54 -30.90 -13.58
CA THR A 194 -22.24 -30.31 -13.24
C THR A 194 -21.89 -29.01 -13.97
N SER A 195 -21.76 -27.95 -13.18
CA SER A 195 -21.18 -26.66 -13.56
C SER A 195 -19.69 -26.77 -13.88
N THR A 196 -19.34 -27.21 -15.09
CA THR A 196 -18.02 -26.98 -15.66
C THR A 196 -17.88 -25.49 -15.96
N LEU A 197 -17.02 -24.82 -15.18
CA LEU A 197 -16.68 -23.41 -15.35
C LEU A 197 -16.22 -23.12 -16.78
N SER A 198 -16.79 -22.10 -17.40
CA SER A 198 -16.35 -21.59 -18.70
C SER A 198 -14.91 -21.06 -18.57
N GLY A 199 -13.99 -21.61 -19.36
CA GLY A 199 -12.56 -21.27 -19.29
C GLY A 199 -12.23 -19.78 -19.47
N LYS A 200 -13.14 -19.00 -20.06
CA LYS A 200 -13.02 -17.53 -20.18
C LYS A 200 -12.99 -16.83 -18.83
N ASP A 201 -13.73 -17.32 -17.84
CA ASP A 201 -13.79 -16.70 -16.52
C ASP A 201 -12.51 -16.91 -15.71
N TYR A 202 -11.82 -18.02 -15.96
CA TYR A 202 -10.52 -18.30 -15.36
C TYR A 202 -9.43 -17.39 -15.95
N GLN A 203 -9.51 -17.11 -17.26
CA GLN A 203 -8.56 -16.23 -17.94
C GLN A 203 -8.60 -14.79 -17.41
N VAL A 204 -9.79 -14.22 -17.17
CA VAL A 204 -9.91 -12.85 -16.64
C VAL A 204 -9.33 -12.77 -15.21
N LEU A 205 -9.59 -13.79 -14.39
CA LEU A 205 -9.08 -13.87 -13.02
C LEU A 205 -7.55 -14.02 -13.00
N GLN A 206 -7.03 -14.91 -13.85
CA GLN A 206 -5.61 -15.13 -14.03
C GLN A 206 -4.94 -13.86 -14.53
N GLN A 207 -5.57 -13.10 -15.44
CA GLN A 207 -5.05 -11.85 -15.97
C GLN A 207 -4.93 -10.77 -14.88
N VAL A 208 -5.92 -10.67 -14.00
CA VAL A 208 -5.85 -9.73 -12.87
C VAL A 208 -4.77 -10.12 -11.86
N VAL A 209 -4.67 -11.39 -11.49
CA VAL A 209 -3.60 -11.87 -10.59
C VAL A 209 -2.24 -11.66 -11.25
N THR A 210 -2.12 -11.88 -12.55
CA THR A 210 -0.88 -11.67 -13.30
C THR A 210 -0.54 -10.18 -13.37
N ILE A 211 -1.50 -9.28 -13.57
CA ILE A 211 -1.28 -7.83 -13.54
C ILE A 211 -0.86 -7.38 -12.13
N SER A 212 -1.49 -7.89 -11.08
CA SER A 212 -1.10 -7.59 -9.70
C SER A 212 0.32 -8.08 -9.41
N VAL A 213 0.67 -9.29 -9.82
CA VAL A 213 2.02 -9.85 -9.64
C VAL A 213 3.05 -9.11 -10.48
N ILE A 214 2.79 -8.82 -11.76
CA ILE A 214 3.67 -8.02 -12.64
C ILE A 214 3.84 -6.62 -12.05
N SER A 215 2.77 -5.99 -11.61
CA SER A 215 2.84 -4.67 -11.00
C SER A 215 3.58 -4.65 -9.68
N THR A 216 3.75 -5.78 -9.00
CA THR A 216 4.58 -5.92 -7.78
C THR A 216 6.02 -6.24 -8.17
N TYR A 217 6.22 -7.09 -9.17
CA TYR A 217 7.52 -7.55 -9.66
C TYR A 217 8.29 -6.45 -10.39
N PHE A 218 7.61 -5.66 -11.22
CA PHE A 218 8.19 -4.53 -11.95
C PHE A 218 8.75 -3.48 -10.99
N VAL A 219 8.17 -3.34 -9.81
CA VAL A 219 8.67 -2.42 -8.78
C VAL A 219 9.93 -2.96 -8.12
N ILE A 220 9.90 -4.25 -7.77
CA ILE A 220 11.00 -4.95 -7.10
C ILE A 220 12.24 -4.98 -8.01
N VAL A 221 12.06 -5.23 -9.31
CA VAL A 221 13.17 -5.25 -10.29
C VAL A 221 13.77 -3.86 -10.50
N GLN A 222 13.02 -2.79 -10.29
CA GLN A 222 13.52 -1.42 -10.44
C GLN A 222 14.16 -0.85 -9.16
N THR A 223 13.96 -1.51 -8.00
CA THR A 223 14.51 -1.09 -6.70
C THR A 223 15.85 -1.77 -6.35
N VAL A 224 16.28 -2.76 -7.13
CA VAL A 224 17.60 -3.43 -7.05
C VAL A 224 18.49 -2.91 -8.16
#